data_AF-A0A1C3H9Q4-F1
#
_entry.id   AF-A0A1C3H9Q4-F1
#
_cell.length_a   1.000
_cell.length_b   1.000
_cell.length_c   1.000
_cell.angle_alpha   90.00
_cell.angle_beta   90.00
_cell.angle_gamma   90.00
#
_symmetry.space_group_name_H-M   'P 1'
#
loop_
_entity.id
_entity.type
_entity.pdbx_description
1 polymer ?
#
loop_
_entity_poly.entity_id
_entity_poly.type
_entity_poly.pdbx_seq_one_letter_code
_entity_poly.pdbx_strand_id
1 'polypeptide(L)' 'MGSITLAGRQIFILNENDRYPEPQQNSPPMFAIREDEERQHWLYVWHKGRWPLVSEVPFETEGKAVDAALSFDFATLYK' A
#
# COMPACT_ATOMS: atom_id res chain seq x y z
N MET A 1 2.40 8.13 12.34
CA MET A 1 2.43 7.26 11.16
C MET A 1 3.74 7.45 10.43
N GLY A 2 4.48 6.36 10.20
CA GLY A 2 5.73 6.37 9.42
C GLY A 2 5.46 6.03 7.97
N SER A 3 6.26 6.59 7.05
CA SER A 3 6.25 6.21 5.64
C SER A 3 7.67 6.00 5.15
N ILE A 4 7.86 5.02 4.27
CA ILE A 4 9.13 4.73 3.63
C ILE A 4 8.99 5.05 2.14
N THR A 5 9.95 5.80 1.59
CA THR A 5 10.00 6.06 0.14
C THR A 5 11.01 5.13 -0.50
N LEU A 6 10.55 4.25 -1.40
CA LEU A 6 11.37 3.27 -2.12
C LEU A 6 11.03 3.31 -3.61
N ALA A 7 12.06 3.36 -4.47
CA ALA A 7 11.92 3.38 -5.93
C ALA A 7 10.88 4.41 -6.45
N GLY A 8 10.82 5.60 -5.83
CA GLY A 8 9.86 6.65 -6.22
C GLY A 8 8.40 6.38 -5.81
N ARG A 9 8.16 5.38 -4.97
CA ARG A 9 6.86 5.04 -4.38
C ARG A 9 6.88 5.32 -2.88
N GLN A 10 5.78 5.82 -2.34
CA GLN A 10 5.65 6.07 -0.91
C GLN A 10 4.81 4.96 -0.28
N ILE A 11 5.40 4.23 0.66
CA ILE A 11 4.79 3.07 1.31
C ILE A 11 4.52 3.43 2.77
N PHE A 12 3.29 3.29 3.20
CA PHE A 12 2.84 3.55 4.57
C PHE A 12 2.59 2.22 5.25
N ILE A 13 3.14 2.04 6.45
CA ILE A 13 2.88 0.87 7.29
C ILE A 13 1.84 1.31 8.33
N LEU A 14 0.68 0.67 8.28
CA LEU A 14 -0.51 0.99 9.05
C LEU A 14 -0.86 -0.18 9.96
N ASN A 15 -1.26 0.11 11.18
CA ASN A 15 -2.02 -0.84 11.99
C ASN A 15 -3.51 -0.79 11.61
N GLU A 16 -4.31 -1.72 12.13
CA GLU A 16 -5.76 -1.77 11.91
C GLU A 16 -6.46 -0.44 12.23
N ASN A 17 -6.03 0.23 13.31
CA ASN A 17 -6.62 1.48 13.80
C ASN A 17 -6.11 2.73 13.08
N ASP A 18 -5.06 2.62 12.26
CA ASP A 18 -4.48 3.76 11.58
C ASP A 18 -5.33 4.19 10.37
N ARG A 19 -5.53 5.49 10.23
CA ARG A 19 -6.22 6.07 9.08
C ARG A 19 -5.32 6.01 7.85
N TYR A 20 -5.93 5.80 6.69
CA TYR A 20 -5.20 5.93 5.44
C TYR A 20 -4.71 7.38 5.26
N PRO A 21 -3.48 7.56 4.74
CA PRO A 21 -2.96 8.88 4.44
C PRO A 21 -3.70 9.50 3.25
N GLU A 22 -3.77 10.82 3.23
CA GLU A 22 -4.33 11.58 2.12
C GLU A 22 -3.21 12.02 1.16
N PRO A 23 -3.45 11.98 -0.17
CA PRO A 23 -2.48 12.49 -1.13
C PRO A 23 -2.32 14.01 -0.99
N GLN A 24 -1.07 14.46 -0.96
CA GLN A 24 -0.72 15.83 -1.29
C GLN A 24 -0.71 16.04 -2.82
N GLN A 25 -0.79 17.30 -3.26
CA GLN A 25 -1.01 17.68 -4.65
C GLN A 25 0.00 17.09 -5.67
N ASN A 26 1.23 16.76 -5.24
CA ASN A 26 2.28 16.15 -6.06
C ASN A 26 2.83 14.85 -5.43
N SER A 27 1.96 14.07 -4.77
CA SER A 27 2.41 12.83 -4.13
C SER A 27 2.93 11.84 -5.16
N PRO A 28 4.05 11.15 -4.88
CA PRO A 28 4.39 9.94 -5.62
C PRO A 28 3.27 8.89 -5.45
N PRO A 29 3.26 7.82 -6.27
CA PRO A 29 2.32 6.75 -6.07
C PRO A 29 2.41 6.19 -4.64
N MET A 30 1.27 6.18 -3.96
CA MET A 30 1.20 5.82 -2.55
C MET A 30 0.65 4.40 -2.39
N PHE A 31 1.23 3.68 -1.45
CA PHE A 31 0.85 2.33 -1.07
C PHE A 31 0.67 2.27 0.44
N ALA A 32 -0.28 1.48 0.91
CA ALA A 32 -0.49 1.23 2.32
C ALA A 32 -0.42 -0.27 2.58
N ILE A 33 0.42 -0.67 3.51
CA ILE A 33 0.50 -2.02 4.03
C ILE A 33 -0.21 -1.98 5.38
N ARG A 34 -1.28 -2.76 5.54
CA ARG A 34 -1.99 -2.89 6.80
C ARG A 34 -1.74 -4.26 7.40
N GLU A 35 -1.21 -4.28 8.62
CA GLU A 35 -1.12 -5.51 9.43
C GLU A 35 -2.47 -5.76 10.11
N ASP A 36 -2.97 -6.99 10.03
CA ASP A 36 -4.15 -7.46 10.75
C ASP A 36 -3.80 -8.19 12.06
N GLU A 37 -4.81 -8.60 12.82
CA GLU A 37 -4.62 -9.31 14.09
C GLU A 37 -3.90 -10.65 13.95
N GLU A 38 -3.92 -11.27 12.76
CA GLU A 38 -3.22 -12.51 12.43
C GLU A 38 -1.77 -12.29 11.96
N ARG A 39 -1.28 -11.04 12.01
CA ARG A 39 0.03 -10.59 11.49
C ARG A 39 0.20 -10.81 9.99
N GLN A 40 -0.91 -10.77 9.25
CA GLN A 40 -0.90 -10.81 7.81
C GLN A 40 -0.91 -9.39 7.26
N HIS A 41 -0.34 -9.21 6.06
CA HIS A 41 -0.05 -7.89 5.52
C HIS A 41 -0.89 -7.65 4.26
N TRP A 42 -1.84 -6.72 4.34
CA TRP A 42 -2.71 -6.34 3.24
C TRP A 42 -2.15 -5.14 2.50
N LEU A 43 -1.98 -5.25 1.19
CA LEU A 43 -1.46 -4.18 0.36
C LEU A 43 -2.58 -3.43 -0.35
N TYR A 44 -2.56 -2.11 -0.22
CA TYR A 44 -3.48 -1.17 -0.86
C TYR A 44 -2.69 -0.16 -1.68
N VAL A 45 -3.30 0.34 -2.75
CA VAL A 45 -2.73 1.39 -3.59
C VAL A 45 -3.67 2.58 -3.65
N TRP A 46 -3.15 3.80 -3.53
CA TRP A 46 -3.97 4.99 -3.72
C TRP A 46 -4.29 5.18 -5.21
N HIS A 47 -5.57 5.16 -5.55
CA HIS A 47 -6.01 5.38 -6.92
C HIS A 47 -7.38 6.06 -6.95
N LYS A 48 -7.46 7.20 -7.66
CA LYS A 48 -8.70 7.97 -7.91
C LYS A 48 -9.59 8.19 -6.67
N GLY A 49 -8.99 8.60 -5.55
CA GLY A 49 -9.75 8.91 -4.33
C GLY A 49 -10.08 7.70 -3.45
N ARG A 50 -9.55 6.52 -3.76
CA ARG A 50 -9.83 5.28 -3.05
C ARG A 50 -8.54 4.50 -2.80
N TRP A 51 -8.62 3.57 -1.86
CA TRP A 51 -7.58 2.58 -1.53
C TRP A 51 -8.06 1.18 -1.92
N PRO A 52 -8.10 0.82 -3.22
CA PRO A 52 -8.33 -0.56 -3.62
C PRO A 52 -7.24 -1.50 -3.09
N LEU A 53 -7.64 -2.75 -2.81
CA LEU A 53 -6.69 -3.83 -2.56
C LEU A 53 -5.89 -4.12 -3.82
N VAL A 54 -4.59 -4.34 -3.64
CA VAL A 54 -3.67 -4.79 -4.68
C VAL A 54 -3.74 -6.32 -4.87
N SER A 55 -4.02 -7.05 -3.79
CA SER A 55 -4.10 -8.51 -3.77
C SER A 55 -5.32 -8.95 -2.98
N GLU A 56 -6.05 -9.94 -3.48
CA GLU A 56 -7.17 -10.57 -2.76
C GLU A 56 -6.70 -11.48 -1.62
N VAL A 57 -5.41 -11.84 -1.63
CA VAL A 57 -4.76 -12.62 -0.58
C VAL A 57 -3.73 -11.76 0.17
N PRO A 58 -3.62 -11.90 1.50
CA PRO A 58 -2.65 -11.15 2.25
C PRO A 58 -1.24 -11.73 2.08
N PHE A 59 -0.24 -10.91 2.35
CA PHE A 59 1.16 -11.31 2.33
C PHE A 59 1.59 -11.82 3.70
N GLU A 60 2.39 -12.88 3.71
CA GLU A 60 2.93 -13.48 4.94
C GLU A 60 3.87 -12.55 5.71
N THR A 61 4.53 -11.61 5.03
CA THR A 61 5.50 -10.70 5.65
C THR A 61 5.40 -9.30 5.04
N GLU A 62 5.75 -8.29 5.83
CA GLU A 62 5.88 -6.90 5.37
C GLU A 62 6.79 -6.79 4.15
N GLY A 63 7.94 -7.49 4.16
CA GLY A 63 8.89 -7.51 3.04
C GLY A 63 8.25 -7.96 1.73
N LYS A 64 7.43 -9.02 1.76
CA LYS A 64 6.69 -9.48 0.56
C LYS A 64 5.67 -8.45 0.09
N ALA A 65 5.00 -7.76 1.00
CA ALA A 65 4.07 -6.67 0.65
C ALA A 65 4.81 -5.46 0.05
N VAL A 66 6.00 -5.12 0.57
CA VAL A 66 6.87 -4.08 0.00
C VAL A 66 7.32 -4.47 -1.41
N ASP A 67 7.82 -5.70 -1.61
CA ASP A 67 8.25 -6.18 -2.92
C ASP A 67 7.11 -6.17 -3.94
N ALA A 68 5.90 -6.52 -3.51
CA ALA A 68 4.69 -6.43 -4.32
C ALA A 68 4.34 -4.97 -4.69
N ALA A 69 4.47 -4.03 -3.74
CA ALA A 69 4.29 -2.60 -4.02
C ALA A 69 5.32 -2.07 -5.05
N LEU A 70 6.57 -2.55 -4.94
CA LEU A 70 7.65 -2.21 -5.87
C LEU A 70 7.48 -2.86 -7.25
N SER A 71 6.78 -3.99 -7.32
CA SER A 71 6.49 -4.68 -8.58
C SER A 71 5.11 -4.32 -9.16
N PHE A 72 4.35 -3.48 -8.46
CA PHE A 72 2.98 -3.15 -8.85
C PHE A 72 2.93 -2.42 -10.19
N ASP A 73 2.14 -3.00 -11.11
CA ASP A 73 1.85 -2.43 -12.42
C ASP A 73 0.51 -1.67 -12.37
N PHE A 74 0.58 -0.34 -12.48
CA PHE A 74 -0.59 0.53 -12.49
C PHE A 74 -1.52 0.30 -13.68
N ALA A 75 -1.08 -0.33 -14.77
CA ALA A 75 -1.96 -0.69 -15.88
C ALA A 75 -3.12 -1.61 -15.44
N THR A 76 -2.94 -2.38 -14.38
CA THR A 76 -3.97 -3.26 -13.81
C THR A 76 -5.18 -2.50 -13.24
N LEU A 77 -5.02 -1.22 -12.86
CA LEU A 77 -6.09 -0.39 -12.28
C LEU A 77 -6.98 0.30 -13.32
N TYR A 78 -6.67 0.14 -14.61
CA TYR A 78 -7.42 0.73 -15.72
C TYR A 78 -8.30 -0.29 -16.46
N LYS A 79 -8.38 -1.55 -15.99
CA LYS A 79 -9.37 -2.53 -16.43
C LYS A 79 -10.73 -2.28 -15.78
#